data_AF-A0A1J4SXM6-F1
#
_entry.id   AF-A0A1J4SXM6-F1
#
_cell.length_a   1.000
_cell.length_b   1.000
_cell.length_c   1.000
_cell.angle_alpha   90.00
_cell.angle_beta   90.00
_cell.angle_gamma   90.00
#
_symmetry.space_group_name_H-M   'P 1'
#
loop_
_entity.id
_entity.type
_entity.pdbx_description
1 polymer ?
#
loop_
_entity_poly.entity_id
_entity_poly.type
_entity_poly.pdbx_seq_one_letter_code
_entity_poly.pdbx_strand_id
1 'polypeptide(L)'
;MINRKNIYQLLGILPLLVFLRVTRWYGFTYRAWELAFLTGAALTSAVLALSAWRKVPVRDIVLASSLMLLSGGLGFLTGQSSLTGFYSRWQGSIFIAWYLAVRAGLALAPELSDGLVYDPYAVRPKLASALAVLALVWSLFHKDLLVSVALPMSLATAGLTLACRKKC
;
A
#
# COMPACT_ATOMS: atom_id res chain seq x y z
N MET A 1 10.63 -26.34 1.63
CA MET A 1 10.75 -25.45 2.80
C MET A 1 10.31 -24.05 2.40
N ILE A 2 9.26 -23.49 3.02
CA ILE A 2 8.85 -22.10 2.75
C ILE A 2 9.85 -21.16 3.42
N ASN A 3 10.46 -20.25 2.65
CA ASN A 3 11.40 -19.26 3.16
C ASN A 3 10.68 -18.32 4.15
N ARG A 4 11.17 -18.19 5.39
CA ARG A 4 10.57 -17.33 6.43
C ARG A 4 10.33 -15.89 5.95
N LYS A 5 11.21 -15.35 5.10
CA LYS A 5 11.05 -14.02 4.49
C LYS A 5 9.78 -13.91 3.63
N ASN A 6 9.41 -14.98 2.93
CA ASN A 6 8.20 -15.00 2.11
C ASN A 6 6.93 -15.02 2.97
N ILE A 7 6.97 -15.67 4.14
CA ILE A 7 5.83 -15.70 5.07
C ILE A 7 5.51 -14.29 5.58
N TYR A 8 6.53 -13.53 6.00
CA TYR A 8 6.32 -12.14 6.44
C TYR A 8 5.82 -11.22 5.33
N GLN A 9 6.24 -11.44 4.08
CA GLN A 9 5.74 -10.69 2.93
C GLN A 9 4.27 -11.01 2.64
N LEU A 10 3.87 -12.29 2.75
CA LEU A 10 2.48 -12.69 2.61
C LEU A 10 1.60 -12.14 3.75
N LEU A 11 2.10 -12.21 4.99
CA LEU A 11 1.44 -11.60 6.15
C LEU A 11 1.31 -10.08 6.01
N GLY A 12 2.31 -9.41 5.41
CA GLY A 12 2.27 -7.98 5.09
C GLY A 12 1.10 -7.57 4.20
N ILE A 13 0.70 -8.45 3.27
CA ILE A 13 -0.37 -8.16 2.30
C ILE A 13 -1.76 -8.55 2.86
N LEU A 14 -1.80 -9.36 3.93
CA LEU A 14 -3.04 -9.85 4.52
C LEU A 14 -4.05 -8.73 4.88
N PRO A 15 -3.66 -7.61 5.53
CA PRO A 15 -4.61 -6.53 5.84
C PRO A 15 -5.27 -5.95 4.59
N LEU A 16 -4.51 -5.82 3.50
CA LEU A 16 -5.03 -5.32 2.22
C LEU A 16 -6.00 -6.32 1.57
N LEU A 17 -5.70 -7.63 1.64
CA LEU A 17 -6.61 -8.66 1.12
C LEU A 17 -7.94 -8.68 1.89
N VAL A 18 -7.88 -8.59 3.22
CA VAL A 18 -9.09 -8.52 4.06
C VAL A 18 -9.88 -7.28 3.73
N PHE A 19 -9.22 -6.12 3.63
CA PHE A 19 -9.85 -4.87 3.22
C PHE A 19 -10.59 -4.99 1.88
N LEU A 20 -9.92 -5.51 0.85
CA LEU A 20 -10.51 -5.72 -0.48
C LEU A 20 -11.66 -6.72 -0.45
N ARG A 21 -11.56 -7.77 0.38
CA ARG A 21 -12.61 -8.77 0.54
C ARG A 21 -13.85 -8.19 1.21
N VAL A 22 -13.69 -7.42 2.28
CA VAL A 22 -14.79 -6.77 3.01
C VAL A 22 -15.49 -5.77 2.10
N THR A 23 -14.75 -4.86 1.47
CA THR A 23 -15.32 -3.85 0.55
C THR A 23 -16.07 -4.49 -0.62
N ARG A 24 -15.55 -5.60 -1.18
CA ARG A 24 -16.25 -6.32 -2.26
C ARG A 24 -17.51 -7.03 -1.77
N TRP A 25 -17.50 -7.63 -0.58
CA TRP A 25 -18.62 -8.42 -0.08
C TRP A 25 -19.81 -7.55 0.35
N TYR A 26 -19.54 -6.43 1.03
CA TYR A 26 -20.57 -5.53 1.54
C TYR A 26 -20.89 -4.36 0.58
N GLY A 27 -20.26 -4.35 -0.59
CA GLY A 27 -20.41 -3.30 -1.61
C GLY A 27 -19.75 -1.98 -1.20
N PHE A 28 -19.91 -0.96 -2.06
CA PHE A 28 -19.32 0.37 -1.86
C PHE A 28 -20.18 1.28 -0.98
N THR A 29 -20.66 0.77 0.16
CA THR A 29 -21.45 1.54 1.13
C THR A 29 -20.57 2.14 2.22
N TYR A 30 -20.99 3.25 2.83
CA TYR A 30 -20.23 3.89 3.92
C TYR A 30 -19.89 2.91 5.04
N ARG A 31 -20.87 2.11 5.48
CA ARG A 31 -20.72 1.11 6.54
C ARG A 31 -19.74 -0.02 6.15
N ALA A 32 -19.72 -0.41 4.87
CA ALA A 32 -18.75 -1.39 4.37
C ALA A 32 -17.32 -0.85 4.40
N TRP A 33 -17.12 0.41 3.99
CA TRP A 33 -15.83 1.08 4.05
C TRP A 33 -15.36 1.27 5.49
N GLU A 34 -16.24 1.68 6.39
CA GLU A 34 -15.97 1.80 7.82
C GLU A 34 -15.45 0.47 8.38
N LEU A 35 -16.20 -0.61 8.17
CA LEU A 35 -15.81 -1.94 8.64
C LEU A 35 -14.48 -2.37 8.03
N ALA A 36 -14.26 -2.15 6.73
CA ALA A 36 -13.04 -2.51 6.04
C ALA A 36 -11.82 -1.74 6.57
N PHE A 37 -11.95 -0.44 6.79
CA PHE A 37 -10.86 0.38 7.30
C PHE A 37 -10.55 0.07 8.75
N LEU A 38 -11.55 -0.11 9.61
CA LEU A 38 -11.33 -0.49 11.01
C LEU A 38 -10.66 -1.87 11.13
N THR A 39 -11.17 -2.87 10.41
CA THR A 39 -10.56 -4.22 10.40
C THR A 39 -9.16 -4.22 9.77
N GLY A 40 -8.99 -3.50 8.65
CA GLY A 40 -7.71 -3.32 7.98
C GLY A 40 -6.68 -2.62 8.86
N ALA A 41 -7.09 -1.59 9.62
CA ALA A 41 -6.25 -0.86 10.56
C ALA A 41 -5.82 -1.76 11.74
N ALA A 42 -6.75 -2.51 12.34
CA ALA A 42 -6.45 -3.43 13.43
C ALA A 42 -5.45 -4.52 13.00
N LEU A 43 -5.68 -5.15 11.85
CA LEU A 43 -4.76 -6.15 11.28
C LEU A 43 -3.41 -5.55 10.93
N THR A 44 -3.40 -4.34 10.36
CA THR A 44 -2.16 -3.61 10.06
C THR A 44 -1.33 -3.37 11.31
N SER A 45 -1.95 -2.88 12.39
CA SER A 45 -1.25 -2.65 13.67
C SER A 45 -0.63 -3.94 14.19
N ALA A 46 -1.34 -5.07 14.12
CA ALA A 46 -0.80 -6.37 14.52
C ALA A 46 0.39 -6.81 13.66
N VAL A 47 0.31 -6.64 12.33
CA VAL A 47 1.37 -7.02 11.39
C VAL A 47 2.61 -6.13 11.55
N LEU A 48 2.43 -4.82 11.72
CA LEU A 48 3.54 -3.89 11.95
C LEU A 48 4.19 -4.12 13.32
N ALA A 49 3.40 -4.33 14.38
CA ALA A 49 3.93 -4.67 15.70
C ALA A 49 4.73 -5.98 15.67
N LEU A 50 4.24 -7.01 14.98
CA LEU A 50 4.94 -8.27 14.80
C LEU A 50 6.24 -8.09 13.99
N SER A 51 6.19 -7.28 12.92
CA SER A 51 7.37 -6.99 12.08
C SER A 51 8.44 -6.23 12.86
N ALA A 52 8.04 -5.23 13.65
CA ALA A 52 8.93 -4.50 14.55
C ALA A 52 9.54 -5.41 15.64
N TRP A 53 8.72 -6.22 16.30
CA TRP A 53 9.17 -7.16 17.34
C TRP A 53 10.17 -8.19 16.79
N ARG A 54 9.94 -8.68 15.57
CA ARG A 54 10.82 -9.66 14.90
C ARG A 54 11.94 -9.01 14.10
N LYS A 55 12.04 -7.67 14.07
CA LYS A 55 13.00 -6.90 13.28
C LYS A 55 13.02 -7.32 11.80
N VAL A 56 11.84 -7.59 11.24
CA VAL A 56 11.67 -7.94 9.83
C VAL A 56 11.32 -6.66 9.07
N PRO A 57 12.15 -6.24 8.10
CA PRO A 57 11.86 -5.02 7.35
C PRO A 57 10.63 -5.23 6.47
N VAL A 58 9.77 -4.22 6.44
CA VAL A 58 8.50 -4.22 5.71
C VAL A 58 8.74 -3.67 4.31
N ARG A 59 8.13 -4.29 3.29
CA ARG A 59 8.23 -3.74 1.92
C ARG A 59 7.63 -2.33 1.87
N ASP A 60 8.27 -1.41 1.17
CA ASP A 60 7.78 -0.02 0.98
C ASP A 60 6.29 0.05 0.56
N ILE A 61 5.90 -0.74 -0.45
CA ILE A 61 4.50 -0.85 -0.89
C ILE A 61 3.55 -1.34 0.22
N VAL A 62 4.01 -2.27 1.06
CA VAL A 62 3.22 -2.79 2.18
C VAL A 62 3.08 -1.73 3.26
N LEU A 63 4.17 -1.02 3.59
CA LEU A 63 4.13 0.09 4.53
C LEU A 63 3.14 1.17 4.06
N ALA A 64 3.19 1.56 2.79
CA ALA A 64 2.25 2.52 2.23
C ALA A 64 0.79 2.06 2.34
N SER A 65 0.53 0.78 2.02
CA SER A 65 -0.79 0.16 2.19
C SER A 65 -1.25 0.22 3.64
N SER A 66 -0.36 -0.13 4.56
CA SER A 66 -0.60 -0.11 6.01
C SER A 66 -0.93 1.30 6.52
N LEU A 67 -0.14 2.30 6.14
CA LEU A 67 -0.38 3.69 6.52
C LEU A 67 -1.71 4.22 5.95
N MET A 68 -2.10 3.78 4.76
CA MET A 68 -3.41 4.10 4.19
C MET A 68 -4.52 3.55 5.07
N LEU A 69 -4.46 2.25 5.40
CA LEU A 69 -5.48 1.59 6.24
C LEU A 69 -5.57 2.22 7.63
N LEU A 70 -4.43 2.53 8.26
CA LEU A 70 -4.40 3.21 9.55
C LEU A 70 -5.02 4.61 9.47
N SER A 71 -4.66 5.41 8.47
CA SER A 71 -5.19 6.76 8.29
C SER A 71 -6.71 6.75 8.03
N GLY A 72 -7.20 5.81 7.22
CA GLY A 72 -8.63 5.65 6.96
C GLY A 72 -9.38 5.17 8.21
N GLY A 73 -8.83 4.20 8.95
CA GLY A 73 -9.40 3.73 10.22
C GLY A 73 -9.52 4.84 11.27
N LEU A 74 -8.46 5.66 11.42
CA LEU A 74 -8.49 6.84 12.28
C LEU A 74 -9.49 7.89 11.81
N GLY A 75 -9.60 8.10 10.49
CA GLY A 75 -10.60 8.99 9.90
C GLY A 75 -12.03 8.59 10.26
N PHE A 76 -12.34 7.28 10.23
CA PHE A 76 -13.63 6.76 10.68
C PHE A 76 -13.84 6.92 12.19
N LEU A 77 -12.85 6.58 13.02
CA LEU A 77 -12.96 6.71 14.49
C LEU A 77 -13.17 8.17 14.95
N THR A 78 -12.61 9.12 14.21
CA THR A 78 -12.73 10.56 14.51
C THR A 78 -13.93 11.22 13.83
N GLY A 79 -14.73 10.48 13.06
CA GLY A 79 -15.91 11.01 12.38
C GLY A 79 -15.60 11.94 11.20
N GLN A 80 -14.40 11.88 10.62
CA GLN A 80 -14.07 12.68 9.43
C GLN A 80 -14.74 12.12 8.16
N SER A 81 -15.93 12.63 7.87
CA SER A 81 -16.71 12.28 6.67
C SER A 81 -16.06 12.74 5.35
N SER A 82 -15.18 13.74 5.38
CA SER A 82 -14.46 14.24 4.20
C SER A 82 -13.42 13.25 3.68
N LEU A 83 -12.65 12.62 4.57
CA LEU A 83 -11.68 11.58 4.23
C LEU A 83 -12.36 10.39 3.57
N THR A 84 -13.51 9.98 4.11
CA THR A 84 -14.24 8.80 3.64
C THR A 84 -14.93 9.04 2.30
N GLY A 85 -15.49 10.24 2.08
CA GLY A 85 -15.97 10.67 0.76
C GLY A 85 -14.86 10.70 -0.29
N PHE A 86 -13.64 11.12 0.09
CA PHE A 86 -12.48 11.11 -0.79
C PHE A 86 -12.07 9.67 -1.18
N TYR A 87 -11.99 8.76 -0.21
CA TYR A 87 -11.70 7.34 -0.45
C TYR A 87 -12.70 6.66 -1.39
N SER A 88 -13.99 6.87 -1.17
CA SER A 88 -15.05 6.31 -2.01
C SER A 88 -14.96 6.79 -3.47
N ARG A 89 -14.62 8.07 -3.66
CA ARG A 89 -14.59 8.71 -4.98
C ARG A 89 -13.38 8.30 -5.83
N TRP A 90 -12.21 8.19 -5.21
CA TRP A 90 -10.94 8.02 -5.93
C TRP A 90 -10.35 6.61 -5.81
N GLN A 91 -10.89 5.78 -4.91
CA GLN A 91 -10.61 4.34 -4.78
C GLN A 91 -9.13 3.98 -4.97
N GLY A 92 -8.78 3.36 -6.11
CA GLY A 92 -7.43 2.92 -6.42
C GLY A 92 -6.40 4.04 -6.57
N SER A 93 -6.83 5.24 -6.96
CA SER A 93 -5.92 6.38 -7.12
C SER A 93 -5.33 6.83 -5.79
N ILE A 94 -6.11 6.75 -4.71
CA ILE A 94 -5.61 7.10 -3.39
C ILE A 94 -4.52 6.15 -2.94
N PHE A 95 -4.63 4.85 -3.22
CA PHE A 95 -3.60 3.90 -2.87
C PHE A 95 -2.25 4.28 -3.49
N ILE A 96 -2.23 4.62 -4.77
CA ILE A 96 -1.01 4.98 -5.48
C ILE A 96 -0.51 6.37 -5.04
N ALA A 97 -1.42 7.31 -4.80
CA ALA A 97 -1.07 8.62 -4.24
C ALA A 97 -0.41 8.47 -2.86
N TRP A 98 -0.91 7.56 -2.02
CA TRP A 98 -0.32 7.26 -0.72
C TRP A 98 1.04 6.59 -0.83
N TYR A 99 1.20 5.66 -1.77
CA TYR A 99 2.50 5.07 -2.08
C TYR A 99 3.53 6.13 -2.48
N LEU A 100 3.16 7.05 -3.36
CA LEU A 100 4.03 8.16 -3.76
C LEU A 100 4.34 9.10 -2.59
N ALA A 101 3.36 9.43 -1.76
CA ALA A 101 3.54 10.29 -0.59
C ALA A 101 4.49 9.66 0.43
N VAL A 102 4.34 8.37 0.72
CA VAL A 102 5.23 7.64 1.63
C VAL A 102 6.64 7.59 1.06
N ARG A 103 6.82 7.26 -0.22
CA ARG A 103 8.14 7.30 -0.86
C ARG A 103 8.79 8.68 -0.81
N ALA A 104 8.02 9.73 -1.08
CA ALA A 104 8.52 11.10 -0.99
C ALA A 104 8.95 11.43 0.45
N GLY A 105 8.15 11.05 1.45
CA GLY A 105 8.50 11.20 2.86
C GLY A 105 9.78 10.45 3.24
N LEU A 106 9.91 9.20 2.80
CA LEU A 106 11.13 8.39 3.03
C LEU A 106 12.36 8.96 2.31
N ALA A 107 12.18 9.59 1.14
CA ALA A 107 13.28 10.26 0.44
C ALA A 107 13.75 11.54 1.14
N LEU A 108 12.84 12.24 1.82
CA LEU A 108 13.15 13.47 2.57
C LEU A 108 13.75 13.18 3.95
N ALA A 109 13.39 12.05 4.56
CA ALA A 109 13.84 11.64 5.88
C ALA A 109 14.19 10.15 5.89
N PRO A 110 15.29 9.74 5.22
CA PRO A 110 15.66 8.34 5.05
C PRO A 110 15.92 7.63 6.38
N GLU A 111 16.45 8.37 7.36
CA GLU A 111 16.73 7.91 8.72
C GLU A 111 15.49 7.42 9.49
N LEU A 112 14.27 7.83 9.11
CA LEU A 112 13.03 7.29 9.68
C LEU A 112 12.72 5.85 9.25
N SER A 113 13.36 5.39 8.16
CA SER A 113 13.13 4.07 7.58
C SER A 113 14.29 3.09 7.69
N ASP A 114 15.42 3.53 8.24
CA ASP A 114 16.63 2.74 8.33
C ASP A 114 16.39 1.44 9.11
N GLY A 115 16.61 0.31 8.41
CA GLY A 115 16.37 -1.03 8.94
C GLY A 115 14.90 -1.44 9.11
N LEU A 116 13.95 -0.52 8.91
CA LEU A 116 12.51 -0.75 9.06
C LEU A 116 11.81 -1.02 7.73
N VAL A 117 12.28 -0.38 6.66
CA VAL A 117 11.71 -0.50 5.31
C VAL A 117 12.68 -1.19 4.37
N TYR A 118 12.16 -2.16 3.62
CA TYR A 118 12.84 -2.81 2.53
C TYR A 118 12.25 -2.30 1.20
N ASP A 119 13.00 -1.47 0.48
CA ASP A 119 12.66 -1.11 -0.90
C ASP A 119 13.53 -1.94 -1.88
N PRO A 120 12.96 -2.96 -2.56
CA PRO A 120 13.69 -3.74 -3.55
C PRO A 120 14.14 -2.92 -4.78
N TYR A 121 13.64 -1.70 -4.94
CA TYR A 121 13.91 -0.81 -6.06
C TYR A 121 14.70 0.44 -5.68
N ALA A 122 15.31 0.46 -4.48
CA ALA A 122 16.16 1.55 -4.00
C ALA A 122 17.32 1.88 -4.96
N VAL A 123 17.79 0.91 -5.76
CA VAL A 123 18.85 1.08 -6.77
C VAL A 123 18.42 1.95 -7.97
N ARG A 124 17.12 2.15 -8.19
CA ARG A 124 16.58 2.94 -9.32
C ARG A 124 15.41 3.81 -8.88
N PRO A 125 15.62 4.76 -7.96
CA PRO A 125 14.53 5.51 -7.33
C PRO A 125 13.75 6.35 -8.35
N LYS A 126 14.45 6.99 -9.30
CA LYS A 126 13.83 7.82 -10.37
C LYS A 126 12.87 7.02 -11.26
N LEU A 127 13.28 5.81 -11.69
CA LEU A 127 12.45 4.96 -12.55
C LEU A 127 11.24 4.43 -11.78
N ALA A 128 11.43 4.01 -10.53
CA ALA A 128 10.34 3.53 -9.68
C ALA A 128 9.31 4.64 -9.42
N SER A 129 9.76 5.88 -9.17
CA SER A 129 8.87 7.03 -9.01
C SER A 129 8.14 7.38 -10.30
N ALA A 130 8.82 7.36 -11.45
CA ALA A 130 8.19 7.61 -12.75
C ALA A 130 7.08 6.58 -13.06
N LEU A 131 7.35 5.30 -12.83
CA LEU A 131 6.36 4.24 -13.03
C LEU A 131 5.18 4.34 -12.05
N ALA A 132 5.43 4.74 -10.81
CA ALA A 132 4.38 4.99 -9.83
C ALA A 132 3.51 6.22 -10.21
N VAL A 133 4.10 7.28 -10.76
CA VAL A 133 3.35 8.42 -11.31
C VAL A 133 2.51 8.00 -12.51
N LEU A 134 3.06 7.19 -13.43
CA LEU A 134 2.29 6.64 -14.55
C LEU A 134 1.13 5.76 -14.06
N ALA A 135 1.38 4.94 -13.04
CA ALA A 135 0.35 4.14 -12.40
C ALA A 135 -0.75 5.03 -11.76
N LEU A 136 -0.37 6.15 -11.14
CA LEU A 136 -1.32 7.12 -10.59
C LEU A 136 -2.16 7.74 -11.70
N VAL A 137 -1.54 8.26 -12.75
CA VAL A 137 -2.23 8.85 -13.90
C VAL A 137 -3.21 7.84 -14.49
N TRP A 138 -2.78 6.60 -14.71
CA TRP A 138 -3.65 5.51 -15.17
C TRP A 138 -4.85 5.29 -14.24
N SER A 139 -4.62 5.25 -12.93
CA SER A 139 -5.67 5.00 -11.93
C SER A 139 -6.73 6.10 -11.87
N LEU A 140 -6.39 7.34 -12.24
CA LEU A 140 -7.36 8.44 -12.29
C LEU A 140 -8.42 8.24 -13.39
N PHE A 141 -8.12 7.46 -14.43
CA PHE A 141 -9.04 7.19 -15.53
C PHE A 141 -9.86 5.90 -15.35
N HIS A 142 -9.58 5.08 -14.33
CA HIS A 142 -10.20 3.77 -14.14
C HIS A 142 -10.79 3.63 -12.73
N LYS A 143 -12.03 3.16 -12.63
CA LYS A 143 -12.73 3.04 -11.34
C LYS A 143 -12.57 1.67 -10.68
N ASP A 144 -12.28 0.62 -11.45
CA ASP A 144 -12.11 -0.73 -10.89
C ASP A 144 -10.75 -0.89 -10.20
N LEU A 145 -10.73 -1.34 -8.95
CA LEU A 145 -9.50 -1.59 -8.16
C LEU A 145 -8.48 -2.48 -8.87
N LEU A 146 -8.96 -3.50 -9.58
CA LEU A 146 -8.07 -4.44 -10.27
C LEU A 146 -7.36 -3.77 -11.47
N VAL A 147 -8.09 -2.93 -12.21
CA VAL A 147 -7.55 -2.22 -13.40
C VAL A 147 -6.79 -0.95 -13.00
N SER A 148 -7.22 -0.27 -11.94
CA SER A 148 -6.65 1.00 -11.49
C SER A 148 -5.43 0.82 -10.58
N VAL A 149 -5.27 -0.32 -9.89
CA VAL A 149 -4.15 -0.54 -8.96
C VAL A 149 -3.36 -1.78 -9.31
N ALA A 150 -4.00 -2.95 -9.31
CA ALA A 150 -3.28 -4.22 -9.41
C ALA A 150 -2.53 -4.33 -10.74
N LEU A 151 -3.18 -3.98 -11.85
CA LEU A 151 -2.59 -4.01 -13.18
C LEU A 151 -1.41 -3.02 -13.32
N PRO A 152 -1.56 -1.71 -13.09
CA PRO A 152 -0.45 -0.78 -13.26
C PRO A 152 0.69 -1.01 -12.26
N MET A 153 0.42 -1.44 -11.02
CA MET A 153 1.48 -1.81 -10.07
C MET A 153 2.23 -3.08 -10.50
N SER A 154 1.53 -4.05 -11.09
CA SER A 154 2.17 -5.27 -11.64
C SER A 154 3.06 -4.94 -12.84
N LEU A 155 2.59 -4.06 -13.73
CA LEU A 155 3.37 -3.58 -14.88
C LEU A 155 4.58 -2.76 -14.43
N ALA A 156 4.42 -1.85 -13.47
CA ALA A 156 5.52 -1.08 -12.87
C ALA A 156 6.57 -2.01 -12.24
N THR A 157 6.12 -3.00 -11.48
CA THR A 157 6.97 -4.02 -10.85
C THR A 157 7.73 -4.84 -11.90
N ALA A 158 7.04 -5.35 -12.92
CA ALA A 158 7.66 -6.11 -14.00
C ALA A 158 8.71 -5.29 -14.76
N GLY A 159 8.37 -4.03 -15.08
CA GLY A 159 9.29 -3.08 -15.71
C GLY A 159 10.55 -2.84 -14.88
N LEU A 160 10.41 -2.65 -13.56
CA LEU A 160 11.53 -2.48 -12.64
C LEU A 160 12.39 -3.74 -12.55
N THR A 161 11.77 -4.92 -12.46
CA THR A 161 12.49 -6.20 -12.41
C THR A 161 13.30 -6.43 -13.69
N LEU A 162 12.72 -6.17 -14.86
CA LEU A 162 13.44 -6.26 -16.14
C LEU A 162 14.59 -5.26 -16.23
N ALA A 163 14.37 -4.04 -15.73
CA ALA A 163 15.37 -2.99 -15.72
C ALA A 163 16.55 -3.34 -14.80
N CYS A 164 16.28 -3.91 -13.62
CA CYS A 164 17.31 -4.35 -12.66
C CYS A 164 18.13 -5.55 -13.17
N ARG A 165 17.52 -6.54 -13.86
CA ARG A 165 18.27 -7.69 -14.42
C ARG A 165 19.44 -7.32 -15.33
N LYS A 166 19.42 -6.11 -15.93
CA LYS A 166 20.51 -5.64 -16.81
C LYS A 166 21.69 -5.00 -16.07
N LYS A 167 21.60 -4.73 -14.76
CA LYS A 167 22.65 -4.00 -13.99
C LYS A 167 22.81 -4.40 -12.51
N CYS A 168 22.05 -5.39 -12.01
CA CYS A 168 22.16 -5.89 -10.63
C CYS A 168 22.89 -7.23 -10.60
#